data_AF-W9GU75-F1
#
_entry.id   AF-W9GU75-F1
#
_cell.length_a   1.000
_cell.length_b   1.000
_cell.length_c   1.000
_cell.angle_alpha   90.00
_cell.angle_beta   90.00
_cell.angle_gamma   90.00
#
_symmetry.space_group_name_H-M   'P 1'
#
loop_
_entity.id
_entity.type
_entity.pdbx_description
1 polymer ?
#
loop_
_entity_poly.entity_id
_entity_poly.type
_entity_poly.pdbx_seq_one_letter_code
_entity_poly.pdbx_strand_id
1 'polypeptide(L)'
;MLEALGRIAMPSKPAEIRGRLRVSTDGAFGPFLLIPIIPGFLKEHPRVKLDLLVRDRIDNMLIEGFDVALRFGTPESRDLDKQLLVQSRVVTCTSPGYLDRFGAPREPDDLLGHHRCIRMIDDVTGKPHVWNFVNAADEHRPIVADCGLTLNDAPSLVAAALDDYGIVRLLDVVADEHLRAGRLVEILPEWNFLRWPGYLYTPIDAHRSPTIDAFKTYVRARLKNLSPTP
;
A
#
# COMPACT_ATOMS: atom_id res chain seq x y z
N MET A 1 3.00 -65.21 21.12
CA MET A 1 3.88 -64.02 21.13
C MET A 1 3.63 -63.31 19.81
N LEU A 2 2.70 -62.33 19.82
CA LEU A 2 2.13 -61.69 18.63
C LEU A 2 3.06 -60.62 18.06
N GLU A 3 3.24 -60.64 16.74
CA GLU A 3 3.81 -59.55 15.94
C GLU A 3 2.87 -58.33 15.94
N ALA A 4 3.38 -57.16 16.32
CA ALA A 4 2.69 -55.89 16.19
C ALA A 4 3.31 -55.08 15.03
N LEU A 5 2.59 -55.07 13.91
CA LEU A 5 2.86 -54.27 12.72
C LEU A 5 2.80 -52.77 13.03
N GLY A 6 3.85 -52.05 12.62
CA GLY A 6 3.94 -50.61 12.70
C GLY A 6 2.84 -49.90 11.91
N ARG A 7 2.09 -49.03 12.58
CA ARG A 7 1.25 -48.03 11.91
C ARG A 7 2.13 -46.89 11.42
N ILE A 8 2.41 -46.87 10.12
CA ILE A 8 2.88 -45.65 9.45
C ILE A 8 1.72 -44.65 9.50
N ALA A 9 1.89 -43.58 10.26
CA ALA A 9 0.97 -42.46 10.24
C ALA A 9 1.00 -41.83 8.85
N MET A 10 -0.11 -41.93 8.11
CA MET A 10 -0.30 -41.15 6.89
C MET A 10 -0.26 -39.66 7.27
N PRO A 11 0.40 -38.79 6.48
CA PRO A 11 0.34 -37.36 6.72
C PRO A 11 -1.14 -36.95 6.69
N SER A 12 -1.61 -36.32 7.78
CA SER A 12 -2.96 -35.79 7.84
C SER A 12 -3.13 -34.83 6.66
N LYS A 13 -4.21 -35.03 5.89
CA LYS A 13 -4.62 -34.06 4.88
C LYS A 13 -4.70 -32.70 5.59
N PRO A 14 -4.05 -31.63 5.08
CA PRO A 14 -4.13 -30.31 5.69
C PRO A 14 -5.61 -30.00 5.95
N ALA A 15 -5.94 -29.57 7.17
CA ALA A 15 -7.29 -29.19 7.51
C ALA A 15 -7.79 -28.20 6.45
N GLU A 16 -8.97 -28.46 5.90
CA GLU A 16 -9.52 -27.62 4.83
C GLU A 16 -9.74 -26.20 5.35
N ILE A 17 -9.10 -25.23 4.69
CA ILE A 17 -9.19 -23.82 5.02
C ILE A 17 -10.57 -23.29 4.58
N ARG A 18 -11.35 -22.76 5.53
CA ARG A 18 -12.74 -22.30 5.32
C ARG A 18 -13.11 -21.21 6.31
N GLY A 19 -14.23 -20.53 6.05
CA GLY A 19 -14.79 -19.50 6.93
C GLY A 19 -14.77 -18.11 6.31
N ARG A 20 -15.18 -17.10 7.07
CA ARG A 20 -15.17 -15.70 6.65
C ARG A 20 -13.90 -15.03 7.16
N LEU A 21 -13.25 -14.27 6.29
CA LEU A 21 -12.08 -13.45 6.61
C LEU A 21 -12.43 -11.99 6.29
N ARG A 22 -12.30 -11.10 7.26
CA ARG A 22 -12.52 -9.65 7.10
C ARG A 22 -11.18 -8.94 7.07
N VAL A 23 -10.89 -8.29 5.95
CA VAL A 23 -9.64 -7.59 5.67
C VAL A 23 -9.91 -6.10 5.48
N SER A 24 -9.22 -5.25 6.24
CA SER A 24 -9.20 -3.81 5.98
C SER A 24 -7.95 -3.42 5.20
N THR A 25 -8.07 -2.44 4.32
CA THR A 25 -6.91 -1.90 3.59
C THR A 25 -7.10 -0.42 3.24
N ASP A 26 -6.06 0.26 2.78
CA ASP A 26 -6.12 1.65 2.30
C ASP A 26 -6.32 1.74 0.78
N GLY A 27 -6.54 2.96 0.28
CA GLY A 27 -6.76 3.22 -1.15
C GLY A 27 -5.57 2.91 -2.05
N ALA A 28 -4.35 2.73 -1.52
CA ALA A 28 -3.16 2.40 -2.31
C ALA A 28 -2.86 0.90 -2.31
N PHE A 29 -3.01 0.21 -1.19
CA PHE A 29 -2.66 -1.20 -1.04
C PHE A 29 -3.77 -2.11 -1.59
N GLY A 30 -5.03 -1.77 -1.33
CA GLY A 30 -6.17 -2.58 -1.74
C GLY A 30 -6.28 -2.76 -3.25
N PRO A 31 -6.62 -1.69 -3.99
CA PRO A 31 -6.84 -1.78 -5.44
C PRO A 31 -5.59 -2.20 -6.23
N PHE A 32 -4.41 -1.72 -5.84
CA PHE A 32 -3.20 -1.86 -6.66
C PHE A 32 -2.35 -3.08 -6.32
N LEU A 33 -2.41 -3.62 -5.09
CA LEU A 33 -1.61 -4.78 -4.68
C LEU A 33 -2.44 -6.01 -4.33
N LEU A 34 -3.57 -5.84 -3.63
CA LEU A 34 -4.36 -6.98 -3.16
C LEU A 34 -5.32 -7.49 -4.23
N ILE A 35 -6.18 -6.64 -4.78
CA ILE A 35 -7.20 -7.05 -5.75
C ILE A 35 -6.62 -7.87 -6.91
N PRO A 36 -5.43 -7.55 -7.49
CA PRO A 36 -4.83 -8.37 -8.53
C PRO A 36 -4.52 -9.82 -8.11
N ILE A 37 -4.23 -10.07 -6.82
CA ILE A 37 -3.82 -11.40 -6.33
C ILE A 37 -4.95 -12.16 -5.64
N ILE A 38 -6.00 -11.49 -5.13
CA ILE A 38 -7.10 -12.11 -4.39
C ILE A 38 -7.84 -13.23 -5.16
N PRO A 39 -8.15 -13.10 -6.46
CA PRO A 39 -8.85 -14.15 -7.19
C PRO A 39 -8.11 -15.51 -7.14
N GLY A 40 -6.78 -15.50 -7.16
CA GLY A 40 -5.98 -16.73 -7.00
C GLY A 40 -6.13 -17.36 -5.62
N PHE A 41 -6.22 -16.55 -4.55
CA PHE A 41 -6.41 -17.05 -3.18
C PHE A 41 -7.76 -17.73 -3.02
N LEU A 42 -8.82 -17.10 -3.54
CA LEU A 42 -10.17 -17.66 -3.48
C LEU A 42 -10.32 -18.90 -4.36
N LYS A 43 -9.51 -19.05 -5.41
CA LYS A 43 -9.43 -20.28 -6.21
C LYS A 43 -8.70 -21.40 -5.46
N GLU A 44 -7.62 -21.10 -4.74
CA GLU A 44 -6.89 -22.05 -3.89
C GLU A 44 -7.70 -22.49 -2.66
N HIS A 45 -8.56 -21.60 -2.14
CA HIS A 45 -9.38 -21.82 -0.95
C HIS A 45 -10.86 -21.47 -1.18
N PRO A 46 -11.61 -22.27 -1.97
CA PRO A 46 -12.96 -21.93 -2.42
C PRO A 46 -14.02 -21.90 -1.31
N ARG A 47 -13.71 -22.44 -0.13
CA ARG A 47 -14.59 -22.37 1.06
C ARG A 47 -14.33 -21.15 1.94
N VAL A 48 -13.39 -20.29 1.56
CA VAL A 48 -13.18 -18.99 2.21
C VAL A 48 -14.11 -17.96 1.59
N LYS A 49 -14.72 -17.13 2.44
CA LYS A 49 -15.43 -15.91 2.05
C LYS A 49 -14.61 -14.72 2.52
N LEU A 50 -14.28 -13.80 1.62
CA LEU A 50 -13.44 -12.65 1.92
C LEU A 50 -14.26 -11.38 1.83
N ASP A 51 -14.26 -10.61 2.91
CA ASP A 51 -14.71 -9.22 2.91
C ASP A 51 -13.47 -8.33 2.92
N LEU A 52 -13.17 -7.69 1.79
CA LEU A 52 -12.06 -6.74 1.68
C LEU A 52 -12.65 -5.33 1.59
N LEU A 53 -12.40 -4.52 2.62
CA LEU A 53 -12.95 -3.17 2.75
C LEU A 53 -11.82 -2.14 2.71
N VAL A 54 -11.93 -1.20 1.77
CA VAL A 54 -11.06 -0.02 1.71
C VAL A 54 -11.56 1.01 2.72
N ARG A 55 -10.66 1.41 3.62
CA ARG A 55 -10.86 2.42 4.66
C ARG A 55 -9.54 3.15 4.79
N ASP A 56 -9.49 4.48 4.78
CA ASP A 56 -8.21 5.18 4.94
C ASP A 56 -7.81 5.32 6.42
N ARG A 57 -8.72 4.97 7.35
CA ARG A 57 -8.47 4.84 8.79
C ARG A 57 -8.92 3.49 9.36
N ILE A 58 -8.22 3.00 10.38
CA ILE A 58 -8.71 2.02 11.37
C ILE A 58 -8.33 2.58 12.73
N ASP A 59 -9.31 2.81 13.59
CA ASP A 59 -9.06 3.23 14.97
C ASP A 59 -8.77 2.01 15.84
N ASN A 60 -9.48 0.91 15.61
CA ASN A 60 -9.28 -0.32 16.35
C ASN A 60 -9.80 -1.54 15.56
N MET A 61 -8.86 -2.40 15.12
CA MET A 61 -9.20 -3.62 14.37
C MET A 61 -10.15 -4.56 15.11
N LEU A 62 -10.01 -4.68 16.43
CA LEU A 62 -10.85 -5.56 17.24
C LEU A 62 -12.29 -5.04 17.31
N ILE A 63 -12.47 -3.75 17.59
CA ILE A 63 -13.79 -3.12 17.69
C ILE A 63 -14.49 -3.14 16.32
N GLU A 64 -13.74 -2.88 15.24
CA GLU A 64 -14.28 -2.87 13.88
C GLU A 64 -14.48 -4.28 13.29
N GLY A 65 -13.95 -5.30 13.97
CA GLY A 65 -14.08 -6.72 13.64
C GLY A 65 -13.30 -7.13 12.40
N PHE A 66 -12.12 -6.55 12.18
CA PHE A 66 -11.20 -6.95 11.13
C PHE A 66 -10.19 -7.97 11.65
N ASP A 67 -10.00 -9.05 10.89
CA ASP A 67 -9.05 -10.12 11.20
C ASP A 67 -7.63 -9.73 10.80
N VAL A 68 -7.50 -9.04 9.65
CA VAL A 68 -6.23 -8.62 9.05
C VAL A 68 -6.39 -7.20 8.52
N ALA A 69 -5.33 -6.40 8.63
CA ALA A 69 -5.27 -5.11 7.93
C ALA A 69 -3.98 -5.02 7.11
N LEU A 70 -4.03 -4.35 5.96
CA LEU A 70 -2.85 -4.11 5.12
C LEU A 70 -2.82 -2.66 4.68
N ARG A 71 -1.77 -1.94 5.05
CA ARG A 71 -1.66 -0.51 4.79
C ARG A 71 -0.22 -0.08 4.54
N PHE A 72 -0.10 1.04 3.86
CA PHE A 72 1.11 1.82 3.79
C PHE A 72 1.26 2.72 5.01
N GLY A 73 2.51 2.94 5.43
CA GLY A 73 2.85 3.69 6.64
C GLY A 73 3.05 2.81 7.87
N THR A 74 3.77 3.36 8.84
CA THR A 74 4.04 2.65 10.10
C THR A 74 2.87 2.89 11.06
N PRO A 75 2.20 1.85 11.56
CA PRO A 75 1.13 2.02 12.54
C PRO A 75 1.70 2.52 13.87
N GLU A 76 0.93 3.35 14.58
CA GLU A 76 1.31 3.82 15.91
C GLU A 76 1.02 2.80 17.02
N SER A 77 0.07 1.87 16.78
CA SER A 77 -0.39 0.91 17.80
C SER A 77 0.64 -0.19 18.09
N ARG A 78 0.90 -0.43 19.38
CA ARG A 78 1.80 -1.48 19.87
C ARG A 78 1.13 -2.84 20.01
N ASP A 79 -0.21 -2.89 19.95
CA ASP A 79 -0.99 -4.12 20.20
C ASP A 79 -1.23 -4.96 18.92
N LEU A 80 -0.45 -4.68 17.87
CA LEU A 80 -0.54 -5.33 16.57
C LEU A 80 0.76 -6.07 16.24
N ASP A 81 0.63 -7.34 15.83
CA ASP A 81 1.69 -8.05 15.12
C ASP A 81 1.82 -7.42 13.73
N LYS A 82 2.95 -6.77 13.48
CA LYS A 82 3.24 -6.07 12.22
C LYS A 82 4.31 -6.80 11.44
N GLN A 83 4.09 -6.90 10.14
CA GLN A 83 5.04 -7.54 9.26
C GLN A 83 5.17 -6.77 7.96
N LEU A 84 6.39 -6.34 7.67
CA LEU A 84 6.73 -5.63 6.43
C LEU A 84 6.49 -6.57 5.25
N LEU A 85 5.77 -6.08 4.25
CA LEU A 85 5.48 -6.79 3.01
C LEU A 85 6.22 -6.20 1.82
N VAL A 86 6.21 -4.87 1.71
CA VAL A 86 6.76 -4.13 0.57
C VAL A 86 7.39 -2.81 1.02
N GLN A 87 8.28 -2.27 0.21
CA GLN A 87 8.75 -0.88 0.31
C GLN A 87 8.58 -0.23 -1.07
N SER A 88 7.60 0.65 -1.19
CA SER A 88 7.27 1.33 -2.44
C SER A 88 8.02 2.66 -2.53
N ARG A 89 8.49 3.03 -3.73
CA ARG A 89 9.09 4.35 -3.95
C ARG A 89 8.01 5.42 -3.92
N VAL A 90 8.31 6.55 -3.28
CA VAL A 90 7.48 7.76 -3.42
C VAL A 90 7.97 8.54 -4.63
N VAL A 91 7.13 8.62 -5.65
CA VAL A 91 7.42 9.31 -6.91
C VAL A 91 6.67 10.62 -7.00
N THR A 92 7.35 11.64 -7.50
CA THR A 92 6.73 12.93 -7.82
C THR A 92 6.39 12.93 -9.29
N CYS A 93 5.14 13.19 -9.64
CA CYS A 93 4.69 13.09 -11.03
C CYS A 93 3.55 14.06 -11.31
N THR A 94 3.28 14.25 -12.60
CA THR A 94 2.15 15.02 -13.10
C THR A 94 1.82 14.54 -14.52
N SER A 95 0.76 15.07 -15.13
CA SER A 95 0.37 14.78 -16.51
C SER A 95 1.20 15.57 -17.53
N PRO A 96 1.34 15.07 -18.78
CA PRO A 96 1.98 15.83 -19.85
C PRO A 96 1.33 17.20 -20.09
N GLY A 97 0.00 17.28 -20.06
CA GLY A 97 -0.74 18.53 -20.31
C GLY A 97 -0.50 19.60 -19.24
N TYR A 98 -0.24 19.20 -17.99
CA TYR A 98 0.24 20.12 -16.96
C TYR A 98 1.62 20.69 -17.29
N LEU A 99 2.57 19.85 -17.71
CA LEU A 99 3.94 20.28 -18.06
C LEU A 99 3.95 21.23 -19.26
N ASP A 100 3.09 21.01 -20.25
CA ASP A 100 2.97 21.89 -21.41
C ASP A 100 2.54 23.32 -21.03
N ARG A 101 1.77 23.47 -19.95
CA ARG A 101 1.25 24.77 -19.48
C ARG A 101 2.13 25.44 -18.43
N PHE A 102 2.71 24.67 -17.51
CA PHE A 102 3.39 25.20 -16.33
C PHE A 102 4.90 24.91 -16.31
N GLY A 103 5.41 24.11 -17.25
CA GLY A 103 6.79 23.62 -17.23
C GLY A 103 7.04 22.60 -16.12
N ALA A 104 8.25 22.06 -16.09
CA ALA A 104 8.71 21.15 -15.05
C ALA A 104 9.55 21.89 -14.00
N PRO A 105 9.34 21.64 -12.69
CA PRO A 105 10.26 22.11 -11.67
C PRO A 105 11.62 21.42 -11.84
N ARG A 106 12.69 22.13 -11.50
CA ARG A 106 14.07 21.65 -11.54
C ARG A 106 14.54 21.12 -10.19
N GLU A 107 14.04 21.70 -9.11
CA GLU A 107 14.32 21.28 -7.74
C GLU A 107 13.06 21.30 -6.86
N PRO A 108 13.04 20.59 -5.71
CA PRO A 108 11.89 20.57 -4.80
C PRO A 108 11.42 21.96 -4.36
N ASP A 109 12.35 22.90 -4.18
CA ASP A 109 12.05 24.27 -3.75
C ASP A 109 11.22 25.06 -4.78
N ASP A 110 11.27 24.71 -6.07
CA ASP A 110 10.45 25.33 -7.13
C ASP A 110 8.93 25.14 -6.88
N LEU A 111 8.57 24.11 -6.11
CA LEU A 111 7.18 23.79 -5.74
C LEU A 111 6.57 24.81 -4.77
N LEU A 112 7.39 25.63 -4.11
CA LEU A 112 6.93 26.74 -3.26
C LEU A 112 6.48 27.96 -4.09
N GLY A 113 6.76 27.97 -5.39
CA GLY A 113 6.46 29.07 -6.29
C GLY A 113 5.12 28.92 -7.01
N HIS A 114 5.18 28.84 -8.33
CA HIS A 114 4.02 28.97 -9.23
C HIS A 114 3.38 27.61 -9.62
N HIS A 115 3.88 26.50 -9.07
CA HIS A 115 3.33 25.18 -9.36
C HIS A 115 2.14 24.86 -8.46
N ARG A 116 1.08 24.31 -9.07
CA ARG A 116 -0.04 23.73 -8.34
C ARG A 116 0.37 22.36 -7.80
N CYS A 117 0.12 22.14 -6.52
CA CYS A 117 0.36 20.87 -5.86
C CYS A 117 -0.96 20.24 -5.38
N ILE A 118 -1.00 18.91 -5.33
CA ILE A 118 -2.12 18.11 -4.82
C ILE A 118 -1.60 17.33 -3.62
N ARG A 119 -2.11 17.64 -2.42
CA ARG A 119 -1.66 16.96 -1.19
C ARG A 119 -2.63 15.90 -0.72
N MET A 120 -2.09 14.93 0.00
CA MET A 120 -2.86 13.98 0.77
C MET A 120 -2.95 14.45 2.24
N ILE A 121 -4.10 14.26 2.87
CA ILE A 121 -4.31 14.43 4.31
C ILE A 121 -4.16 13.09 5.03
N ASP A 122 -3.56 13.12 6.21
CA ASP A 122 -3.52 11.99 7.13
C ASP A 122 -4.81 11.99 7.96
N ASP A 123 -5.65 10.97 7.79
CA ASP A 123 -6.95 10.85 8.46
C ASP A 123 -6.85 10.61 9.99
N VAL A 124 -5.67 10.24 10.51
CA VAL A 124 -5.43 10.05 11.94
C VAL A 124 -5.06 11.38 12.60
N THR A 125 -4.12 12.11 12.00
CA THR A 125 -3.62 13.37 12.57
C THR A 125 -4.44 14.59 12.13
N GLY A 126 -5.23 14.46 11.06
CA GLY A 126 -5.95 15.55 10.41
C GLY A 126 -5.02 16.57 9.74
N LYS A 127 -3.74 16.23 9.56
CA LYS A 127 -2.72 17.12 8.99
C LYS A 127 -2.34 16.66 7.57
N PRO A 128 -2.03 17.59 6.66
CA PRO A 128 -1.41 17.23 5.40
C PRO A 128 -0.11 16.45 5.57
N HIS A 129 0.13 15.48 4.70
CA HIS A 129 1.44 14.86 4.59
C HIS A 129 2.47 15.90 4.12
N VAL A 130 3.55 16.06 4.87
CA VAL A 130 4.70 16.88 4.46
C VAL A 130 5.41 16.19 3.30
N TRP A 131 5.72 16.94 2.24
CA TRP A 131 6.46 16.39 1.11
C TRP A 131 7.94 16.32 1.46
N ASN A 132 8.37 15.18 2.01
CA ASN A 132 9.78 14.90 2.24
C ASN A 132 10.44 14.34 0.97
N PHE A 133 11.22 15.16 0.27
CA PHE A 133 12.04 14.74 -0.86
C PHE A 133 13.35 14.15 -0.35
N VAL A 134 13.81 13.07 -0.97
CA VAL A 134 15.03 12.37 -0.57
C VAL A 134 15.84 12.03 -1.81
N ASN A 135 17.12 12.38 -1.82
CA ASN A 135 18.01 12.05 -2.94
C ASN A 135 18.84 10.77 -2.69
N ALA A 136 19.66 10.38 -3.67
CA ALA A 136 20.51 9.20 -3.60
C ALA A 136 21.54 9.23 -2.45
N ALA A 137 21.89 10.43 -1.98
CA ALA A 137 22.83 10.64 -0.87
C ALA A 137 22.13 10.71 0.51
N ASP A 138 20.83 10.36 0.57
CA ASP A 138 20.00 10.43 1.78
C ASP A 138 19.82 11.87 2.31
N GLU A 139 19.96 12.88 1.45
CA GLU A 139 19.65 14.26 1.82
C GLU A 139 18.14 14.48 1.81
N HIS A 140 17.63 15.04 2.90
CA HIS A 140 16.20 15.31 3.07
C HIS A 140 15.86 16.78 2.78
N ARG A 141 14.82 17.00 1.98
CA ARG A 141 14.24 18.32 1.72
C ARG A 141 12.73 18.30 1.99
N PRO A 142 12.29 18.71 3.20
CA PRO A 142 10.87 18.83 3.50
C PRO A 142 10.29 20.09 2.85
N ILE A 143 9.28 19.90 2.01
CA ILE A 143 8.53 20.96 1.36
C ILE A 143 7.11 21.00 1.92
N VAL A 144 6.71 22.19 2.36
CA VAL A 144 5.31 22.50 2.71
C VAL A 144 4.73 23.31 1.56
N ALA A 145 4.38 22.61 0.48
CA ALA A 145 3.82 23.27 -0.70
C ALA A 145 2.43 23.84 -0.39
N ASP A 146 2.14 25.01 -0.96
CA ASP A 146 0.78 25.54 -0.98
C ASP A 146 -0.05 24.77 -2.01
N CYS A 147 -0.73 23.73 -1.54
CA CYS A 147 -1.55 22.86 -2.39
C CYS A 147 -3.00 23.36 -2.38
N GLY A 148 -3.52 23.68 -3.55
CA GLY A 148 -4.91 24.11 -3.74
C GLY A 148 -5.93 22.97 -3.68
N LEU A 149 -5.47 21.71 -3.68
CA LEU A 149 -6.32 20.53 -3.55
C LEU A 149 -5.75 19.60 -2.48
N THR A 150 -6.62 19.16 -1.57
CA THR A 150 -6.32 18.21 -0.50
C THR A 150 -7.29 17.03 -0.60
N LEU A 151 -6.76 15.82 -0.63
CA LEU A 151 -7.49 14.56 -0.81
C LEU A 151 -7.06 13.55 0.25
N ASN A 152 -7.82 12.48 0.46
CA ASN A 152 -7.51 11.45 1.46
C ASN A 152 -7.34 10.03 0.88
N ASP A 153 -7.44 9.87 -0.45
CA ASP A 153 -7.28 8.57 -1.10
C ASP A 153 -6.41 8.65 -2.37
N ALA A 154 -5.70 7.55 -2.64
CA ALA A 154 -4.77 7.46 -3.76
C ALA A 154 -5.44 7.51 -5.16
N PRO A 155 -6.59 6.83 -5.41
CA PRO A 155 -7.31 6.97 -6.67
C PRO A 155 -7.68 8.42 -7.02
N SER A 156 -8.16 9.21 -6.06
CA SER A 156 -8.48 10.62 -6.28
C SER A 156 -7.25 11.47 -6.59
N LEU A 157 -6.11 11.19 -5.92
CA LEU A 157 -4.83 11.84 -6.22
C LEU A 157 -4.42 11.61 -7.69
N VAL A 158 -4.53 10.36 -8.15
CA VAL A 158 -4.24 9.98 -9.55
C VAL A 158 -5.18 10.71 -10.51
N ALA A 159 -6.49 10.68 -10.24
CA ALA A 159 -7.49 11.29 -11.10
C ALA A 159 -7.25 12.80 -11.27
N ALA A 160 -6.95 13.52 -10.18
CA ALA A 160 -6.66 14.95 -10.23
C ALA A 160 -5.37 15.27 -11.01
N ALA A 161 -4.33 14.44 -10.90
CA ALA A 161 -3.11 14.63 -11.67
C ALA A 161 -3.31 14.35 -13.17
N LEU A 162 -4.09 13.31 -13.51
CA LEU A 162 -4.46 12.99 -14.90
C LEU A 162 -5.33 14.07 -15.54
N ASP A 163 -6.20 14.70 -14.75
CA ASP A 163 -6.99 15.86 -15.17
C ASP A 163 -6.21 17.17 -15.04
N ASP A 164 -4.88 17.09 -15.17
CA ASP A 164 -4.08 18.25 -15.56
C ASP A 164 -4.04 19.37 -14.48
N TYR A 165 -4.47 19.05 -13.25
CA TYR A 165 -4.62 20.02 -12.16
C TYR A 165 -3.28 20.46 -11.58
N GLY A 166 -2.36 19.51 -11.32
CA GLY A 166 -1.17 19.79 -10.54
C GLY A 166 -0.17 18.64 -10.43
N ILE A 167 0.90 18.92 -9.69
CA ILE A 167 1.93 17.97 -9.27
C ILE A 167 1.43 17.18 -8.07
N VAL A 168 1.72 15.89 -8.06
CA VAL A 168 1.34 14.97 -6.98
C VAL A 168 2.51 14.07 -6.60
N ARG A 169 2.50 13.58 -5.35
CA ARG A 169 3.39 12.52 -4.90
C ARG A 169 2.60 11.25 -4.66
N LEU A 170 2.99 10.17 -5.33
CA LEU A 170 2.32 8.88 -5.29
C LEU A 170 3.30 7.78 -4.90
N LEU A 171 2.77 6.66 -4.43
CA LEU A 171 3.52 5.41 -4.37
C LEU A 171 3.69 4.86 -5.79
N ASP A 172 4.86 4.34 -6.14
CA ASP A 172 5.15 3.81 -7.48
C ASP A 172 4.16 2.71 -7.88
N VAL A 173 3.75 1.85 -6.95
CA VAL A 173 2.71 0.82 -7.18
C VAL A 173 1.36 1.41 -7.59
N VAL A 174 1.06 2.64 -7.21
CA VAL A 174 -0.15 3.37 -7.59
C VAL A 174 0.03 4.05 -8.96
N ALA A 175 1.23 4.59 -9.20
CA ALA A 175 1.54 5.35 -10.42
C ALA A 175 1.94 4.47 -11.62
N ASP A 176 2.36 3.22 -11.40
CA ASP A 176 3.06 2.38 -12.38
C ASP A 176 2.35 2.30 -13.73
N GLU A 177 1.06 1.95 -13.73
CA GLU A 177 0.31 1.83 -14.99
C GLU A 177 0.28 3.14 -15.78
N HIS A 178 0.10 4.27 -15.09
CA HIS A 178 -0.01 5.58 -15.71
C HIS A 178 1.34 6.12 -16.18
N LEU A 179 2.42 5.83 -15.43
CA LEU A 179 3.80 6.15 -15.83
C LEU A 179 4.20 5.34 -17.06
N ARG A 180 3.96 4.02 -17.05
CA ARG A 180 4.25 3.13 -18.18
C ARG A 180 3.46 3.51 -19.44
N ALA A 181 2.23 3.98 -19.27
CA ALA A 181 1.39 4.43 -20.38
C ALA A 181 1.69 5.88 -20.82
N GLY A 182 2.61 6.60 -20.17
CA GLY A 182 2.92 8.00 -20.47
C GLY A 182 1.78 8.99 -20.15
N ARG A 183 0.78 8.57 -19.37
CA ARG A 183 -0.33 9.43 -18.91
C ARG A 183 0.08 10.28 -17.72
N LEU A 184 1.02 9.77 -16.92
CA LEU A 184 1.78 10.55 -15.95
C LEU A 184 3.25 10.50 -16.36
N VAL A 185 3.98 11.55 -15.98
CA VAL A 185 5.42 11.72 -16.20
C VAL A 185 6.05 11.92 -14.84
N GLU A 186 7.08 11.14 -14.54
CA GLU A 186 7.89 11.33 -13.34
C GLU A 186 8.73 12.61 -13.48
N ILE A 187 8.72 13.43 -12.43
CA ILE A 187 9.52 14.65 -12.33
C ILE A 187 10.35 14.62 -11.06
N LEU A 188 11.38 15.47 -11.01
CA LEU A 188 12.36 15.49 -9.91
C LEU A 188 12.93 14.08 -9.59
N PRO A 189 13.35 13.27 -10.59
CA PRO A 189 13.74 11.88 -10.36
C PRO A 189 14.89 11.73 -9.36
N GLU A 190 15.80 12.72 -9.32
CA GLU A 190 16.91 12.80 -8.37
C GLU A 190 16.47 12.91 -6.90
N TRP A 191 15.19 13.20 -6.65
CA TRP A 191 14.60 13.42 -5.33
C TRP A 191 13.53 12.38 -4.94
N ASN A 192 13.37 11.32 -5.74
CA ASN A 192 12.38 10.27 -5.54
C ASN A 192 12.98 9.00 -4.88
N PHE A 193 13.94 9.15 -3.95
CA PHE A 193 14.57 8.02 -3.25
C PHE A 193 13.83 7.59 -1.98
N LEU A 194 12.84 8.37 -1.51
CA LEU A 194 12.04 8.00 -0.35
C LEU A 194 11.33 6.66 -0.58
N ARG A 195 11.47 5.73 0.37
CA ARG A 195 10.78 4.44 0.39
C ARG A 195 9.74 4.43 1.49
N TRP A 196 8.50 4.13 1.12
CA TRP A 196 7.38 4.05 2.03
C TRP A 196 7.00 2.60 2.30
N PRO A 197 6.99 2.16 3.57
CA PRO A 197 6.76 0.76 3.90
C PRO A 197 5.28 0.40 3.85
N GLY A 198 4.97 -0.79 3.33
CA GLY A 198 3.65 -1.40 3.38
C GLY A 198 3.67 -2.64 4.26
N TYR A 199 2.74 -2.71 5.21
CA TYR A 199 2.69 -3.75 6.24
C TYR A 199 1.38 -4.54 6.19
N LEU A 200 1.45 -5.75 6.73
CA LEU A 200 0.29 -6.51 7.19
C LEU A 200 0.24 -6.49 8.71
N TYR A 201 -0.97 -6.33 9.24
CA TYR A 201 -1.28 -6.28 10.67
C TYR A 201 -2.26 -7.38 11.06
N THR A 202 -2.06 -7.93 12.25
CA THR A 202 -3.04 -8.76 12.96
C THR A 202 -3.05 -8.38 14.44
N PRO A 203 -4.19 -8.42 15.15
CA PRO A 203 -4.19 -8.26 16.61
C PRO A 203 -3.27 -9.29 17.28
N ILE A 204 -2.48 -8.89 18.28
CA ILE A 204 -1.55 -9.81 18.97
C ILE A 204 -2.32 -10.97 19.64
N ASP A 205 -3.46 -10.67 20.23
CA ASP A 205 -4.34 -11.64 20.89
C ASP A 205 -5.33 -12.32 19.93
N ALA A 206 -5.13 -12.17 18.62
CA ALA A 206 -5.98 -12.82 17.63
C ALA A 206 -5.93 -14.35 17.81
N HIS A 207 -7.11 -14.96 17.80
CA HIS A 207 -7.22 -16.41 17.83
C HIS A 207 -6.49 -17.00 16.61
N ARG A 208 -5.66 -18.04 16.82
CA ARG A 208 -4.97 -18.71 15.71
C ARG A 208 -5.99 -19.27 14.74
N SER A 209 -6.08 -18.66 13.55
CA SER A 209 -7.01 -19.03 12.50
C SER A 209 -6.20 -19.55 11.31
N PRO A 210 -6.39 -20.83 10.91
CA PRO A 210 -5.73 -21.38 9.72
C PRO A 210 -6.00 -20.55 8.45
N THR A 211 -7.15 -19.89 8.37
CA THR A 211 -7.51 -19.00 7.25
C THR A 211 -6.70 -17.71 7.27
N ILE A 212 -6.46 -17.12 8.45
CA ILE A 212 -5.58 -15.94 8.58
C ILE A 212 -4.14 -16.32 8.19
N ASP A 213 -3.63 -17.45 8.69
CA ASP A 213 -2.26 -17.90 8.40
C ASP A 213 -2.06 -18.21 6.90
N ALA A 214 -3.04 -18.88 6.29
CA ALA A 214 -3.03 -19.14 4.85
C ALA A 214 -3.05 -17.84 4.03
N PHE A 215 -3.89 -16.87 4.42
CA PHE A 215 -3.94 -15.56 3.77
C PHE A 215 -2.63 -14.78 3.92
N LYS A 216 -2.09 -14.68 5.14
CA LYS A 216 -0.78 -14.07 5.42
C LYS A 216 0.30 -14.69 4.54
N THR A 217 0.36 -16.01 4.48
CA THR A 217 1.33 -16.76 3.68
C THR A 217 1.16 -16.50 2.19
N TYR A 218 -0.07 -16.53 1.69
CA TYR A 218 -0.41 -16.27 0.29
C TYR A 218 0.06 -14.87 -0.13
N VAL A 219 -0.34 -13.84 0.61
CA VAL A 219 0.00 -12.44 0.31
C VAL A 219 1.52 -12.23 0.33
N ARG A 220 2.20 -12.71 1.38
CA ARG A 220 3.67 -12.63 1.48
C ARG A 220 4.38 -13.23 0.27
N ALA A 221 3.93 -14.40 -0.17
CA ALA A 221 4.58 -15.10 -1.28
C ALA A 221 4.49 -14.31 -2.60
N ARG A 222 3.38 -13.59 -2.83
CA ARG A 222 3.17 -12.82 -4.07
C ARG A 222 3.76 -11.42 -4.04
N LEU A 223 3.81 -10.78 -2.88
CA LEU A 223 4.35 -9.42 -2.76
C LEU A 223 5.87 -9.37 -2.52
N LYS A 224 6.50 -10.51 -2.18
CA LYS A 224 7.97 -10.63 -2.01
C LYS A 224 8.79 -10.16 -3.23
N ASN A 225 8.21 -10.16 -4.42
CA ASN A 225 8.87 -9.81 -5.67
C ASN A 225 8.60 -8.35 -6.12
N LEU A 226 7.87 -7.56 -5.34
CA LEU A 226 7.57 -6.15 -5.64
C LEU A 226 8.54 -5.17 -4.97
N SER A 227 9.63 -5.67 -4.37
CA SER A 227 10.76 -4.82 -4.00
C SER A 227 11.33 -4.17 -5.26
N PRO A 228 11.54 -2.84 -5.28
CA PRO A 228 11.97 -2.15 -6.49
C PRO A 228 13.30 -2.74 -6.99
N THR A 229 13.39 -2.90 -8.31
CA THR A 229 14.68 -3.00 -9.01
C THR A 229 15.45 -1.71 -8.67
N PRO A 230 16.76 -1.78 -8.39
CA PRO A 230 17.58 -0.63 -7.96
C PRO A 230 17.38 0.61 -8.83
#